data_AF-A0A8K0Q6H3-F1
#
_entry.id   AF-A0A8K0Q6H3-F1
#
_cell.length_a   1.000
_cell.length_b   1.000
_cell.length_c   1.000
_cell.angle_alpha   90.00
_cell.angle_beta   90.00
_cell.angle_gamma   90.00
#
_symmetry.space_group_name_H-M   'P 1'
#
loop_
_entity.id
_entity.type
_entity.pdbx_description
1 polymer ?
#
loop_
_entity_poly.entity_id
_entity_poly.type
_entity_poly.pdbx_seq_one_letter_code
_entity_poly.pdbx_strand_id
1 'polypeptide(L)'
;MKAFPQVKILPQIITGRPQSSVRTISVPGPNFCIKVPLAIKITSIVRTIRPWAITVGYRMEPILQVIEKAAESFGGSLRVVREYGAAASSSEHLGCIIRQSTESIAAETGDRIIVCAALAEHIQDIWRDETTESKLELLREFCSHLFRAVLPSVLLHGFALQAHMQNLLIRLDPVSRAIRGFLVRDLGSFRVHGETFSKSTSLDVDTSWVLTKSDSLEKVYQYIHSVIHGDVASMIRALKVGISGWRIARRELERVIPVENELARQTWLDSPVCTSRAHLSMQLFGVERECQVTTIPNRFYHCSQY
;
A
#
# COMPACT_ATOMS: atom_id res chain seq x y z
N MET A 1 24.51 19.84 -15.76
CA MET A 1 25.26 18.75 -16.44
C MET A 1 26.48 18.22 -15.67
N LYS A 2 27.07 18.93 -14.68
CA LYS A 2 28.24 18.43 -13.92
C LYS A 2 28.06 17.06 -13.24
N ALA A 3 26.83 16.68 -12.86
CA ALA A 3 26.56 15.40 -12.19
C ALA A 3 26.40 14.20 -13.15
N PHE A 4 26.17 14.44 -14.44
CA PHE A 4 25.93 13.40 -15.46
C PHE A 4 26.60 13.79 -16.79
N PRO A 5 27.94 13.80 -16.86
CA PRO A 5 28.67 14.29 -18.04
C PRO A 5 28.38 13.49 -19.32
N GLN A 6 27.96 12.24 -19.19
CA GLN A 6 27.60 11.33 -20.29
C GLN A 6 26.14 11.46 -20.77
N VAL A 7 25.31 12.28 -20.12
CA VAL A 7 23.90 12.42 -20.49
C VAL A 7 23.74 13.41 -21.64
N LYS A 8 23.20 12.93 -22.76
CA LYS A 8 22.75 13.75 -23.88
C LYS A 8 21.28 14.11 -23.69
N ILE A 9 20.96 15.40 -23.62
CA ILE A 9 19.58 15.87 -23.60
C ILE A 9 19.01 15.73 -25.02
N LEU A 10 17.89 15.00 -25.15
CA LEU A 10 17.15 14.92 -26.40
C LEU A 10 16.23 16.15 -26.52
N PRO A 11 16.01 16.68 -27.74
CA PRO A 11 15.15 17.86 -27.97
C PRO A 11 13.66 17.48 -27.91
N GLN A 12 13.26 16.73 -26.89
CA GLN A 12 11.89 16.28 -26.67
C GLN A 12 11.39 16.83 -25.34
N ILE A 13 10.19 17.39 -25.36
CA ILE A 13 9.50 17.89 -24.17
C ILE A 13 8.16 17.16 -24.11
N ILE A 14 7.89 16.54 -22.96
CA ILE A 14 6.60 15.91 -22.67
C ILE A 14 5.97 16.69 -21.52
N THR A 15 4.84 17.33 -21.79
CA THR A 15 4.02 17.98 -20.75
C THR A 15 3.15 16.93 -20.09
N GLY A 16 3.07 16.94 -18.76
CA GLY A 16 2.20 16.05 -18.02
C GLY A 16 1.77 16.64 -16.69
N ARG A 17 0.82 16.00 -16.03
CA ARG A 17 0.24 16.44 -14.76
C ARG A 17 0.89 15.66 -13.60
N PRO A 18 1.48 16.33 -12.61
CA PRO A 18 2.00 15.63 -11.44
C PRO A 18 0.86 15.02 -10.62
N GLN A 19 1.07 13.81 -10.12
CA GLN A 19 0.19 13.13 -9.17
C GLN A 19 0.59 13.47 -7.73
N SER A 20 -0.08 12.86 -6.73
CA SER A 20 0.15 13.15 -5.30
C SER A 20 1.58 12.90 -4.81
N SER A 21 2.39 12.10 -5.52
CA SER A 21 3.81 11.90 -5.22
C SER A 21 4.71 13.03 -5.74
N VAL A 22 4.17 13.96 -6.52
CA VAL A 22 4.83 15.04 -7.30
C VAL A 22 5.75 14.54 -8.41
N ARG A 23 6.39 13.39 -8.21
CA ARG A 23 7.38 12.77 -9.10
C ARG A 23 6.82 11.68 -10.01
N THR A 24 5.50 11.43 -9.94
CA THR A 24 4.78 10.60 -10.89
C THR A 24 3.92 11.49 -11.75
N ILE A 25 4.09 11.39 -13.06
CA ILE A 25 3.54 12.32 -14.04
C ILE A 25 2.57 11.54 -14.92
N SER A 26 1.30 11.93 -14.93
CA SER A 26 0.34 11.49 -15.94
C SER A 26 0.64 12.21 -17.24
N VAL A 27 0.87 11.48 -18.32
CA VAL A 27 1.20 12.02 -19.63
C VAL A 27 0.00 11.88 -20.58
N PRO A 28 -0.31 12.89 -21.41
CA PRO A 28 -1.40 12.79 -22.39
C PRO A 28 -1.11 11.77 -23.49
N GLY A 29 -2.10 10.97 -23.86
CA GLY A 29 -2.00 10.01 -24.97
C GLY A 29 -1.86 8.56 -24.52
N PRO A 30 -0.75 8.15 -23.87
CA PRO A 30 -0.54 6.75 -23.55
C PRO A 30 -1.22 6.34 -22.24
N ASN A 31 -1.52 5.05 -22.14
CA ASN A 31 -2.16 4.43 -20.98
C ASN A 31 -1.21 4.21 -19.78
N PHE A 32 -0.17 5.04 -19.63
CA PHE A 32 0.82 4.95 -18.57
C PHE A 32 1.14 6.31 -17.94
N CYS A 33 1.74 6.25 -16.74
CA CYS A 33 2.35 7.37 -16.05
C CYS A 33 3.86 7.12 -15.91
N ILE A 34 4.63 8.21 -15.82
CA ILE A 34 6.10 8.15 -15.71
C ILE A 34 6.47 8.57 -14.29
N LYS A 35 7.20 7.72 -13.56
CA LYS A 35 7.76 8.04 -12.25
C LYS A 35 9.26 8.26 -12.38
N VAL A 36 9.74 9.38 -11.89
CA VAL A 36 11.15 9.80 -11.98
C VAL A 36 11.73 10.13 -10.61
N PRO A 37 13.05 10.02 -10.39
CA PRO A 37 13.70 10.63 -9.24
C PRO A 37 13.51 12.15 -9.22
N LEU A 38 13.34 12.70 -8.02
CA LEU A 38 13.23 14.14 -7.77
C LEU A 38 14.08 14.49 -6.54
N ALA A 39 15.09 15.33 -6.72
CA ALA A 39 16.02 15.73 -5.66
C ALA A 39 15.39 16.80 -4.71
N ILE A 40 14.20 16.51 -4.19
CA ILE A 40 13.45 17.36 -3.26
C ILE A 40 13.06 16.50 -2.06
N LYS A 41 13.26 17.03 -0.84
CA LYS A 41 12.74 16.41 0.38
C LYS A 41 11.24 16.66 0.47
N ILE A 42 10.45 15.60 0.34
CA ILE A 42 9.01 15.61 0.61
C ILE A 42 8.81 14.74 1.84
N THR A 43 8.10 15.25 2.85
CA THR A 43 8.06 14.65 4.18
C THR A 43 9.48 14.35 4.70
N SER A 44 9.81 13.11 5.08
CA SER A 44 11.05 12.80 5.80
C SER A 44 12.21 12.40 4.89
N ILE A 45 11.97 12.18 3.59
CA ILE A 45 12.94 11.55 2.68
C ILE A 45 13.05 12.34 1.36
N VAL A 46 14.27 12.44 0.83
CA VAL A 46 14.55 12.97 -0.52
C VAL A 46 13.97 12.02 -1.55
N ARG A 47 13.23 12.56 -2.53
CA ARG A 47 12.47 11.77 -3.48
C ARG A 47 13.32 11.21 -4.64
N THR A 48 14.54 10.75 -4.34
CA THR A 48 15.36 9.90 -5.21
C THR A 48 14.80 8.46 -5.26
N ILE A 49 15.29 7.64 -6.19
CA ILE A 49 14.92 6.22 -6.29
C ILE A 49 16.18 5.43 -6.50
N ARG A 50 16.47 4.50 -5.58
CA ARG A 50 17.65 3.62 -5.71
C ARG A 50 17.55 2.80 -7.01
N PRO A 51 18.67 2.54 -7.71
CA PRO A 51 18.64 1.82 -8.98
C PRO A 51 17.90 0.47 -8.95
N TRP A 52 18.05 -0.29 -7.86
CA TRP A 52 17.32 -1.55 -7.69
C TRP A 52 15.80 -1.35 -7.53
N ALA A 53 15.38 -0.25 -6.89
CA ALA A 53 13.97 0.04 -6.62
C ALA A 53 13.23 0.49 -7.88
N ILE A 54 13.97 0.89 -8.91
CA ILE A 54 13.43 1.23 -10.23
C ILE A 54 12.98 -0.03 -10.97
N THR A 55 13.74 -1.13 -10.87
CA THR A 55 13.51 -2.33 -11.69
C THR A 55 12.69 -3.41 -11.00
N VAL A 56 12.44 -3.26 -9.70
CA VAL A 56 11.78 -4.29 -8.88
C VAL A 56 10.37 -4.63 -9.36
N GLY A 57 9.50 -3.63 -9.58
CA GLY A 57 8.10 -3.92 -9.92
C GLY A 57 7.96 -4.62 -11.26
N TYR A 58 8.81 -4.27 -12.24
CA TYR A 58 8.89 -4.96 -13.52
C TYR A 58 9.33 -6.43 -13.39
N ARG A 59 10.24 -6.75 -12.45
CA ARG A 59 10.76 -8.11 -12.24
C ARG A 59 9.82 -9.01 -11.44
N MET A 60 8.84 -8.43 -10.75
CA MET A 60 7.98 -9.14 -9.81
C MET A 60 6.69 -9.69 -10.42
N GLU A 61 6.47 -9.60 -11.73
CA GLU A 61 5.18 -9.95 -12.35
C GLU A 61 4.60 -11.32 -11.91
N PRO A 62 5.37 -12.44 -11.86
CA PRO A 62 4.84 -13.71 -11.36
C PRO A 62 4.40 -13.65 -9.89
N ILE A 63 5.13 -12.90 -9.07
CA ILE A 63 4.81 -12.69 -7.64
C ILE A 63 3.53 -11.86 -7.49
N LEU A 64 3.32 -10.86 -8.36
CA LEU A 64 2.11 -10.04 -8.33
C LEU A 64 0.85 -10.87 -8.55
N GLN A 65 0.90 -11.84 -9.48
CA GLN A 65 -0.21 -12.76 -9.73
C GLN A 65 -0.51 -13.66 -8.53
N VAL A 66 0.51 -14.11 -7.80
CA VAL A 66 0.33 -14.88 -6.56
C VAL A 66 -0.39 -14.04 -5.51
N ILE A 67 0.00 -12.77 -5.36
CA ILE A 67 -0.62 -11.85 -4.39
C ILE A 67 -2.10 -11.60 -4.73
N GLU A 68 -2.43 -11.39 -6.01
CA GLU A 68 -3.81 -11.19 -6.46
C GLU A 68 -4.67 -12.45 -6.23
N LYS A 69 -4.15 -13.63 -6.58
CA LYS A 69 -4.83 -14.91 -6.34
C LYS A 69 -5.06 -15.21 -4.86
N ALA A 70 -4.14 -14.80 -3.99
CA ALA A 70 -4.33 -14.92 -2.54
C ALA A 70 -5.53 -14.09 -2.08
N ALA A 71 -5.70 -12.87 -2.61
CA ALA A 71 -6.88 -12.06 -2.30
C ALA A 71 -8.17 -12.74 -2.78
N GLU A 72 -8.17 -13.27 -4.01
CA GLU A 72 -9.31 -14.00 -4.59
C GLU A 72 -9.69 -15.22 -3.76
N SER A 73 -8.72 -15.98 -3.23
CA SER A 73 -9.00 -17.17 -2.41
C SER A 73 -9.67 -16.86 -1.06
N PHE A 74 -9.66 -15.58 -0.64
CA PHE A 74 -10.38 -15.08 0.53
C PHE A 74 -11.67 -14.33 0.16
N GLY A 75 -12.10 -14.40 -1.11
CA GLY A 75 -13.25 -13.66 -1.63
C GLY A 75 -12.99 -12.14 -1.74
N GLY A 76 -11.73 -11.73 -1.71
CA GLY A 76 -11.30 -10.35 -1.91
C GLY A 76 -11.11 -10.00 -3.38
N SER A 77 -10.94 -8.71 -3.65
CA SER A 77 -10.52 -8.21 -4.95
C SER A 77 -9.38 -7.22 -4.77
N LEU A 78 -8.19 -7.64 -5.20
CA LEU A 78 -6.99 -6.82 -5.25
C LEU A 78 -6.42 -6.88 -6.66
N ARG A 79 -6.04 -5.71 -7.21
CA ARG A 79 -5.21 -5.65 -8.41
C ARG A 79 -3.98 -4.79 -8.18
N VAL A 80 -2.81 -5.30 -8.50
CA VAL A 80 -1.54 -4.57 -8.41
C VAL A 80 -1.36 -3.73 -9.68
N VAL A 81 -1.09 -2.44 -9.53
CA VAL A 81 -0.83 -1.57 -10.68
C VAL A 81 0.53 -1.93 -11.30
N ARG A 82 0.52 -2.37 -12.56
CA ARG A 82 1.71 -2.91 -13.23
C ARG A 82 2.74 -1.83 -13.58
N GLU A 83 4.02 -2.20 -13.47
CA GLU A 83 5.15 -1.40 -13.94
C GLU A 83 5.67 -2.01 -15.26
N TYR A 84 5.20 -1.49 -16.39
CA TYR A 84 5.44 -2.02 -17.74
C TYR A 84 6.91 -1.94 -18.19
N GLY A 85 7.68 -1.04 -17.61
CA GLY A 85 9.08 -0.87 -17.96
C GLY A 85 9.81 0.02 -16.99
N ALA A 86 11.13 -0.11 -16.97
CA ALA A 86 11.98 0.65 -16.08
C ALA A 86 13.38 0.84 -16.69
N ALA A 87 13.99 1.99 -16.43
CA ALA A 87 15.37 2.27 -16.81
C ALA A 87 16.09 2.95 -15.65
N ALA A 88 17.16 2.32 -15.15
CA ALA A 88 17.94 2.82 -14.02
C ALA A 88 19.35 3.19 -14.46
N SER A 89 19.87 4.32 -13.95
CA SER A 89 21.30 4.59 -13.97
C SER A 89 21.97 4.04 -12.70
N SER A 90 23.29 4.19 -12.56
CA SER A 90 23.99 3.92 -11.30
C SER A 90 23.69 4.94 -10.19
N SER A 91 23.13 6.11 -10.54
CA SER A 91 22.76 7.17 -9.60
C SER A 91 21.28 7.09 -9.23
N GLU A 92 20.97 7.32 -7.95
CA GLU A 92 19.58 7.41 -7.48
C GLU A 92 18.83 8.68 -7.95
N HIS A 93 19.55 9.59 -8.60
CA HIS A 93 19.00 10.83 -9.16
C HIS A 93 18.59 10.70 -10.64
N LEU A 94 18.85 9.55 -11.28
CA LEU A 94 18.54 9.37 -12.71
C LEU A 94 18.01 7.96 -13.00
N GLY A 95 16.78 7.93 -13.51
CA GLY A 95 16.09 6.75 -14.01
C GLY A 95 14.59 7.02 -14.17
N CYS A 96 13.84 6.01 -14.58
CA CYS A 96 12.39 6.12 -14.74
C CYS A 96 11.69 4.77 -14.57
N ILE A 97 10.41 4.84 -14.18
CA ILE A 97 9.48 3.72 -14.18
C ILE A 97 8.28 4.11 -15.03
N ILE A 98 7.91 3.25 -15.96
CA ILE A 98 6.69 3.33 -16.76
C ILE A 98 5.65 2.46 -16.09
N ARG A 99 4.63 3.08 -15.50
CA ARG A 99 3.60 2.39 -14.71
C ARG A 99 2.23 2.55 -15.37
N GLN A 100 1.42 1.51 -15.35
CA GLN A 100 0.02 1.55 -15.78
C GLN A 100 -0.70 2.76 -15.16
N SER A 101 -1.47 3.46 -15.99
CA SER A 101 -2.31 4.57 -15.54
C SER A 101 -3.59 4.05 -14.88
N THR A 102 -4.09 4.80 -13.90
CA THR A 102 -5.38 4.53 -13.27
C THR A 102 -6.54 4.68 -14.25
N GLU A 103 -6.41 5.61 -15.20
CA GLU A 103 -7.37 5.89 -16.26
C GLU A 103 -7.54 4.68 -17.18
N SER A 104 -6.44 3.99 -17.51
CA SER A 104 -6.48 2.72 -18.27
C SER A 104 -7.25 1.63 -17.52
N ILE A 105 -7.00 1.47 -16.22
CA ILE A 105 -7.72 0.48 -15.40
C ILE A 105 -9.20 0.85 -15.28
N ALA A 106 -9.53 2.14 -15.12
CA ALA A 106 -10.92 2.60 -15.09
C ALA A 106 -11.64 2.33 -16.42
N ALA A 107 -10.96 2.52 -17.56
CA ALA A 107 -11.51 2.20 -18.87
C ALA A 107 -11.75 0.70 -19.08
N GLU A 108 -10.85 -0.15 -18.57
CA GLU A 108 -10.98 -1.61 -18.63
C GLU A 108 -12.10 -2.15 -17.73
N THR A 109 -12.22 -1.62 -16.51
CA THR A 109 -13.11 -2.16 -15.47
C THR A 109 -14.48 -1.48 -15.42
N GLY A 110 -14.59 -0.26 -15.94
CA GLY A 110 -15.76 0.61 -15.76
C GLY A 110 -15.85 1.29 -14.39
N ASP A 111 -14.92 1.01 -13.48
CA ASP A 111 -14.95 1.53 -12.11
C ASP A 111 -14.47 2.98 -12.00
N ARG A 112 -14.85 3.62 -10.89
CA ARG A 112 -14.19 4.83 -10.39
C ARG A 112 -13.06 4.43 -9.45
N ILE A 113 -11.86 4.94 -9.74
CA ILE A 113 -10.65 4.64 -8.96
C ILE A 113 -10.25 5.88 -8.17
N ILE A 114 -10.14 5.74 -6.86
CA ILE A 114 -9.87 6.87 -5.95
C ILE A 114 -8.74 6.49 -5.00
N VAL A 115 -7.73 7.35 -4.86
CA VAL A 115 -6.67 7.15 -3.86
C VAL A 115 -7.28 7.24 -2.47
N CYS A 116 -7.06 6.23 -1.60
CA CYS A 116 -7.74 6.17 -0.32
C CYS A 116 -7.40 7.36 0.62
N ALA A 117 -6.21 7.95 0.50
CA ALA A 117 -5.87 9.20 1.19
C ALA A 117 -6.83 10.34 0.80
N ALA A 118 -7.11 10.51 -0.49
CA ALA A 118 -8.06 11.51 -0.97
C ALA A 118 -9.51 11.13 -0.62
N LEU A 119 -9.84 9.83 -0.66
CA LEU A 119 -11.13 9.31 -0.22
C LEU A 119 -11.45 9.73 1.21
N ALA A 120 -10.50 9.57 2.14
CA ALA A 120 -10.70 9.90 3.54
C ALA A 120 -10.97 11.40 3.77
N GLU A 121 -10.38 12.27 2.95
CA GLU A 121 -10.61 13.72 3.00
C GLU A 121 -11.96 14.11 2.38
N HIS A 122 -12.42 13.38 1.37
CA HIS A 122 -13.59 13.69 0.56
C HIS A 122 -14.73 12.68 0.71
N ILE A 123 -14.77 11.95 1.83
CA ILE A 123 -15.71 10.83 2.00
C ILE A 123 -17.18 11.28 1.89
N GLN A 124 -17.48 12.49 2.36
CA GLN A 124 -18.80 13.11 2.34
C GLN A 124 -19.23 13.52 0.92
N ASP A 125 -18.29 13.75 0.01
CA ASP A 125 -18.60 14.07 -1.39
C ASP A 125 -19.12 12.84 -2.14
N ILE A 126 -18.73 11.64 -1.68
CA ILE A 126 -19.13 10.35 -2.25
C ILE A 126 -20.34 9.77 -1.53
N TRP A 127 -20.26 9.62 -0.21
CA TRP A 127 -21.34 9.13 0.64
C TRP A 127 -21.79 10.25 1.58
N ARG A 128 -22.88 10.91 1.21
CA ARG A 128 -23.49 12.04 1.96
C ARG A 128 -24.31 11.59 3.17
N ASP A 129 -24.25 10.32 3.55
CA ASP A 129 -25.17 9.76 4.53
C ASP A 129 -24.90 10.29 5.94
N GLU A 130 -25.96 10.75 6.61
CA GLU A 130 -25.82 11.48 7.87
C GLU A 130 -25.85 10.58 9.11
N THR A 131 -26.51 9.42 9.03
CA THR A 131 -26.73 8.56 10.20
C THR A 131 -25.44 7.86 10.65
N THR A 132 -25.35 7.58 11.95
CA THR A 132 -24.24 6.78 12.49
C THR A 132 -24.25 5.36 11.93
N GLU A 133 -25.44 4.77 11.72
CA GLU A 133 -25.56 3.38 11.25
C GLU A 133 -25.04 3.20 9.82
N SER A 134 -25.42 4.09 8.89
CA SER A 134 -24.91 4.04 7.51
C SER A 134 -23.39 4.22 7.44
N LYS A 135 -22.82 5.08 8.30
CA LYS A 135 -21.36 5.25 8.41
C LYS A 135 -20.67 4.00 8.95
N LEU A 136 -21.28 3.32 9.91
CA LEU A 136 -20.78 2.05 10.45
C LEU A 136 -20.87 0.92 9.42
N GLU A 137 -21.93 0.88 8.61
CA GLU A 137 -22.05 -0.07 7.49
C GLU A 137 -20.97 0.16 6.43
N LEU A 138 -20.79 1.41 6.01
CA LEU A 138 -19.73 1.76 5.06
C LEU A 138 -18.34 1.39 5.57
N LEU A 139 -18.06 1.60 6.87
CA LEU A 139 -16.80 1.16 7.46
C LEU A 139 -16.68 -0.36 7.46
N ARG A 140 -17.78 -1.09 7.73
CA ARG A 140 -17.79 -2.55 7.68
C ARG A 140 -17.46 -3.07 6.29
N GLU A 141 -18.11 -2.52 5.26
CA GLU A 141 -17.84 -2.83 3.86
C GLU A 141 -16.37 -2.54 3.52
N PHE A 142 -15.89 -1.35 3.87
CA PHE A 142 -14.49 -0.96 3.64
C PHE A 142 -13.50 -1.93 4.29
N CYS A 143 -13.67 -2.24 5.58
CA CYS A 143 -12.79 -3.15 6.32
C CYS A 143 -12.86 -4.58 5.77
N SER A 144 -14.06 -5.07 5.45
CA SER A 144 -14.28 -6.39 4.85
C SER A 144 -13.49 -6.56 3.53
N HIS A 145 -13.60 -5.58 2.62
CA HIS A 145 -12.84 -5.59 1.36
C HIS A 145 -11.34 -5.37 1.59
N LEU A 146 -10.96 -4.47 2.50
CA LEU A 146 -9.55 -4.14 2.75
C LEU A 146 -8.81 -5.37 3.25
N PHE A 147 -9.31 -6.02 4.29
CA PHE A 147 -8.63 -7.16 4.90
C PHE A 147 -8.54 -8.36 3.96
N ARG A 148 -9.60 -8.64 3.19
CA ARG A 148 -9.57 -9.68 2.15
C ARG A 148 -8.67 -9.33 0.97
N ALA A 149 -8.38 -8.06 0.73
CA ALA A 149 -7.45 -7.65 -0.30
C ALA A 149 -5.98 -7.78 0.16
N VAL A 150 -5.64 -7.33 1.36
CA VAL A 150 -4.22 -7.11 1.75
C VAL A 150 -3.62 -8.15 2.68
N LEU A 151 -4.43 -8.90 3.43
CA LEU A 151 -3.94 -9.88 4.40
C LEU A 151 -3.65 -11.28 3.84
N PRO A 152 -4.36 -11.78 2.81
CA PRO A 152 -4.14 -13.16 2.36
C PRO A 152 -2.72 -13.46 1.90
N SER A 153 -2.05 -12.56 1.17
CA SER A 153 -0.66 -12.78 0.77
C SER A 153 0.30 -12.83 1.97
N VAL A 154 -0.06 -12.15 3.07
CA VAL A 154 0.72 -12.19 4.30
C VAL A 154 0.50 -13.51 5.03
N LEU A 155 -0.75 -13.95 5.15
CA LEU A 155 -1.14 -15.16 5.85
C LEU A 155 -0.67 -16.44 5.13
N LEU A 156 -0.80 -16.47 3.80
CA LEU A 156 -0.46 -17.65 2.99
C LEU A 156 1.02 -17.69 2.61
N HIS A 157 1.62 -16.53 2.33
CA HIS A 157 2.93 -16.46 1.67
C HIS A 157 3.96 -15.64 2.45
N GLY A 158 3.59 -15.04 3.59
CA GLY A 158 4.51 -14.17 4.33
C GLY A 158 4.95 -12.95 3.52
N PHE A 159 4.12 -12.47 2.59
CA PHE A 159 4.43 -11.34 1.71
C PHE A 159 3.48 -10.16 1.93
N ALA A 160 4.01 -9.01 2.33
CA ALA A 160 3.25 -7.79 2.60
C ALA A 160 3.64 -6.65 1.66
N LEU A 161 2.67 -6.13 0.92
CA LEU A 161 2.81 -4.89 0.14
C LEU A 161 2.67 -3.66 1.04
N GLN A 162 3.28 -2.54 0.63
CA GLN A 162 3.09 -1.24 1.28
C GLN A 162 1.75 -0.59 0.86
N ALA A 163 0.64 -1.19 1.27
CA ALA A 163 -0.70 -0.79 0.86
C ALA A 163 -1.33 0.32 1.73
N HIS A 164 -0.56 1.33 2.14
CA HIS A 164 -1.11 2.45 2.93
C HIS A 164 -1.98 3.40 2.09
N MET A 165 -2.78 4.25 2.72
CA MET A 165 -3.68 5.25 2.10
C MET A 165 -3.20 5.96 0.80
N GLN A 166 -1.92 6.28 0.63
CA GLN A 166 -1.39 6.88 -0.62
C GLN A 166 -1.17 5.87 -1.77
N ASN A 167 -0.87 4.62 -1.44
CA ASN A 167 -0.57 3.51 -2.35
C ASN A 167 -1.78 2.60 -2.58
N LEU A 168 -2.76 2.65 -1.68
CA LEU A 168 -4.04 2.00 -1.80
C LEU A 168 -5.03 2.89 -2.56
N LEU A 169 -5.74 2.30 -3.51
CA LEU A 169 -6.81 2.96 -4.24
C LEU A 169 -8.05 2.09 -4.18
N ILE A 170 -9.19 2.68 -3.88
CA ILE A 170 -10.47 2.00 -3.88
C ILE A 170 -11.05 1.97 -5.29
N ARG A 171 -11.70 0.86 -5.64
CA ARG A 171 -12.53 0.72 -6.84
C ARG A 171 -13.98 0.82 -6.43
N LEU A 172 -14.71 1.75 -7.03
CA LEU A 172 -16.12 1.98 -6.77
C LEU A 172 -16.94 1.78 -8.04
N ASP A 173 -18.09 1.16 -7.89
CA ASP A 173 -19.11 1.15 -8.92
C ASP A 173 -19.54 2.60 -9.24
N PRO A 174 -19.56 3.03 -10.51
CA PRO A 174 -19.83 4.43 -10.85
C PRO A 174 -21.26 4.89 -10.55
N VAL A 175 -22.21 3.98 -10.34
CA VAL A 175 -23.63 4.30 -10.14
C VAL A 175 -24.03 4.08 -8.68
N SER A 176 -23.85 2.86 -8.18
CA SER A 176 -24.23 2.49 -6.81
C SER A 176 -23.25 3.00 -5.76
N ARG A 177 -22.00 3.32 -6.15
CA ARG A 177 -20.88 3.63 -5.26
C ARG A 177 -20.46 2.46 -4.35
N ALA A 178 -20.91 1.24 -4.66
CA ALA A 178 -20.50 0.04 -3.94
C ALA A 178 -18.99 -0.22 -4.11
N ILE A 179 -18.35 -0.75 -3.07
CA ILE A 179 -16.94 -1.08 -3.09
C ILE A 179 -16.73 -2.36 -3.92
N ARG A 180 -15.94 -2.27 -4.98
CA ARG A 180 -15.62 -3.40 -5.87
C ARG A 180 -14.31 -4.09 -5.50
N GLY A 181 -13.45 -3.41 -4.75
CA GLY A 181 -12.14 -3.92 -4.35
C GLY A 181 -11.10 -2.82 -4.29
N PHE A 182 -9.84 -3.22 -4.35
CA PHE A 182 -8.71 -2.30 -4.23
C PHE A 182 -7.69 -2.46 -5.35
N LEU A 183 -6.98 -1.38 -5.61
CA LEU A 183 -5.70 -1.38 -6.30
C LEU A 183 -4.58 -1.05 -5.33
N VAL A 184 -3.40 -1.59 -5.57
CA VAL A 184 -2.18 -1.20 -4.87
C VAL A 184 -1.10 -0.83 -5.88
N ARG A 185 -0.36 0.24 -5.60
CA ARG A 185 0.74 0.74 -6.45
C ARG A 185 2.01 0.98 -5.63
N ASP A 186 3.09 1.28 -6.34
CA ASP A 186 4.42 1.55 -5.80
C ASP A 186 5.07 0.31 -5.16
N LEU A 187 5.75 -0.49 -5.99
CA LEU A 187 6.34 -1.78 -5.62
C LEU A 187 7.76 -1.68 -5.06
N GLY A 188 8.27 -0.45 -4.90
CA GLY A 188 9.61 -0.18 -4.37
C GLY A 188 9.80 -0.50 -2.89
N SER A 189 8.75 -0.87 -2.17
CA SER A 189 8.81 -1.30 -0.77
C SER A 189 7.78 -2.39 -0.50
N PHE A 190 8.27 -3.52 -0.01
CA PHE A 190 7.48 -4.62 0.52
C PHE A 190 8.25 -5.28 1.66
N ARG A 191 7.60 -6.21 2.37
CA ARG A 191 8.23 -7.06 3.39
C ARG A 191 7.92 -8.51 3.04
N VAL A 192 8.91 -9.40 3.20
CA VAL A 192 8.76 -10.81 2.86
C VAL A 192 9.54 -11.69 3.83
N HIS A 193 8.88 -12.74 4.31
CA HIS A 193 9.53 -13.88 4.95
C HIS A 193 9.88 -14.90 3.86
N GLY A 194 11.15 -14.88 3.42
CA GLY A 194 11.58 -15.60 2.22
C GLY A 194 11.31 -17.11 2.27
N GLU A 195 11.49 -17.72 3.45
CA GLU A 195 11.27 -19.16 3.64
C GLU A 195 9.80 -19.55 3.44
N THR A 196 8.85 -18.84 4.06
CA THR A 196 7.42 -19.11 3.84
C THR A 196 7.02 -18.84 2.40
N PHE A 197 7.52 -17.76 1.81
CA PHE A 197 7.20 -17.41 0.43
C PHE A 197 7.66 -18.49 -0.55
N SER A 198 8.93 -18.88 -0.49
CA SER A 198 9.50 -19.89 -1.39
C SER A 198 8.81 -21.25 -1.24
N LYS A 199 8.58 -21.70 0.01
CA LYS A 199 7.87 -22.96 0.28
C LYS A 199 6.43 -22.98 -0.24
N SER A 200 5.71 -21.87 -0.14
CA SER A 200 4.28 -21.80 -0.51
C SER A 200 4.02 -21.49 -1.98
N THR A 201 5.01 -20.96 -2.71
CA THR A 201 4.83 -20.48 -4.09
C THR A 201 5.75 -21.13 -5.10
N SER A 202 6.83 -21.79 -4.64
CA SER A 202 7.95 -22.24 -5.48
C SER A 202 8.62 -21.09 -6.28
N LEU A 203 8.49 -19.85 -5.80
CA LEU A 203 9.14 -18.66 -6.35
C LEU A 203 10.07 -18.06 -5.31
N ASP A 204 11.17 -17.46 -5.76
CA ASP A 204 12.07 -16.71 -4.90
C ASP A 204 11.91 -15.20 -5.15
N VAL A 205 12.01 -14.44 -4.05
CA VAL A 205 12.11 -12.98 -4.12
C VAL A 205 13.57 -12.63 -3.91
N ASP A 206 14.20 -12.00 -4.90
CA ASP A 206 15.53 -11.43 -4.70
C ASP A 206 15.43 -10.31 -3.66
N THR A 207 15.89 -10.57 -2.44
CA THR A 207 15.96 -9.57 -1.37
C THR A 207 17.39 -9.07 -1.16
N SER A 208 18.36 -9.45 -2.01
CA SER A 208 19.77 -9.09 -1.85
C SER A 208 20.02 -7.58 -1.83
N TRP A 209 19.12 -6.84 -2.48
CA TRP A 209 19.15 -5.39 -2.62
C TRP A 209 18.26 -4.66 -1.59
N VAL A 210 17.33 -5.36 -0.93
CA VAL A 210 16.53 -4.77 0.14
C VAL A 210 17.43 -4.74 1.37
N LEU A 211 17.42 -3.64 2.13
CA LEU A 211 18.11 -3.57 3.44
C LEU A 211 17.57 -4.60 4.46
N THR A 212 16.60 -5.43 4.07
CA THR A 212 15.93 -6.45 4.86
C THR A 212 16.42 -7.82 4.39
N LYS A 213 17.54 -8.29 4.97
CA LYS A 213 17.77 -9.75 5.06
C LYS A 213 16.49 -10.39 5.60
N SER A 214 15.96 -11.40 4.89
CA SER A 214 14.76 -12.19 5.18
C SER A 214 14.09 -11.82 6.52
N ASP A 215 13.01 -11.03 6.46
CA ASP A 215 12.28 -10.64 7.66
C ASP A 215 11.73 -11.88 8.35
N SER A 216 11.71 -11.91 9.68
CA SER A 216 10.92 -12.93 10.38
C SER A 216 9.44 -12.75 10.04
N LEU A 217 8.66 -13.84 10.09
CA LEU A 217 7.22 -13.77 9.88
C LEU A 217 6.55 -12.75 10.82
N GLU A 218 7.03 -12.67 12.07
CA GLU A 218 6.57 -11.67 13.04
C GLU A 218 6.81 -10.23 12.56
N LYS A 219 7.96 -9.91 11.95
CA LYS A 219 8.22 -8.58 11.39
C LYS A 219 7.28 -8.26 10.22
N VAL A 220 6.97 -9.25 9.37
CA VAL A 220 6.00 -9.08 8.28
C VAL A 220 4.60 -8.80 8.86
N TYR A 221 4.20 -9.53 9.90
CA TYR A 221 2.91 -9.34 10.57
C TYR A 221 2.83 -7.99 11.29
N GLN A 222 3.87 -7.57 11.99
CA GLN A 222 3.94 -6.25 12.62
C GLN A 222 3.88 -5.13 11.58
N TYR A 223 4.56 -5.31 10.44
CA TYR A 223 4.54 -4.35 9.35
C TYR A 223 3.14 -4.16 8.76
N ILE A 224 2.47 -5.25 8.36
CA ILE A 224 1.13 -5.12 7.77
C ILE A 224 0.13 -4.62 8.81
N HIS A 225 0.28 -5.01 10.08
CA HIS A 225 -0.55 -4.50 11.17
C HIS A 225 -0.46 -2.97 11.27
N SER A 226 0.76 -2.43 11.21
CA SER A 226 0.99 -0.99 11.21
C SER A 226 0.27 -0.27 10.07
N VAL A 227 0.27 -0.87 8.87
CA VAL A 227 -0.39 -0.34 7.67
C VAL A 227 -1.91 -0.35 7.85
N ILE A 228 -2.51 -1.51 8.13
CA ILE A 228 -3.97 -1.64 8.25
C ILE A 228 -4.52 -0.84 9.44
N HIS A 229 -3.76 -0.72 10.54
CA HIS A 229 -4.16 0.08 11.69
C HIS A 229 -4.24 1.57 11.30
N GLY A 230 -3.24 2.09 10.57
CA GLY A 230 -3.25 3.46 10.07
C GLY A 230 -4.37 3.71 9.06
N ASP A 231 -4.63 2.76 8.18
CA ASP A 231 -5.69 2.83 7.18
C ASP A 231 -7.08 2.84 7.83
N VAL A 232 -7.36 1.90 8.74
CA VAL A 232 -8.61 1.84 9.50
C VAL A 232 -8.80 3.10 10.37
N ALA A 233 -7.74 3.57 11.03
CA ALA A 233 -7.79 4.79 11.83
C ALA A 233 -8.19 6.02 11.01
N SER A 234 -7.69 6.11 9.77
CA SER A 234 -8.01 7.21 8.85
C SER A 234 -9.50 7.20 8.46
N MET A 235 -10.05 6.02 8.14
CA MET A 235 -11.47 5.88 7.81
C MET A 235 -12.39 6.12 9.02
N ILE A 236 -12.05 5.59 10.19
CA ILE A 236 -12.81 5.83 11.43
C ILE A 236 -12.86 7.33 11.76
N ARG A 237 -11.75 8.05 11.55
CA ARG A 237 -11.69 9.51 11.73
C ARG A 237 -12.55 10.24 10.71
N ALA A 238 -12.44 9.87 9.42
CA ALA A 238 -13.22 10.49 8.35
C ALA A 238 -14.74 10.32 8.57
N LEU A 239 -15.15 9.15 9.04
CA LEU A 239 -16.55 8.82 9.34
C LEU A 239 -17.01 9.30 10.72
N LYS A 240 -16.10 9.71 11.61
CA LYS A 240 -16.38 10.16 12.98
C LYS A 240 -17.15 9.13 13.83
N VAL A 241 -16.85 7.84 13.65
CA VAL A 241 -17.57 6.72 14.32
C VAL A 241 -16.88 6.19 15.58
N GLY A 242 -15.72 6.73 15.94
CA GLY A 242 -15.05 6.47 17.22
C GLY A 242 -14.80 4.99 17.53
N ILE A 243 -15.01 4.58 18.78
CA ILE A 243 -14.73 3.22 19.27
C ILE A 243 -15.64 2.16 18.64
N SER A 244 -16.89 2.52 18.29
CA SER A 244 -17.81 1.61 17.59
C SER A 244 -17.25 1.19 16.23
N GLY A 245 -16.58 2.10 15.54
CA GLY A 245 -15.89 1.78 14.29
C GLY A 245 -14.74 0.79 14.48
N TRP A 246 -13.94 0.94 15.55
CA TRP A 246 -12.87 -0.01 15.87
C TRP A 246 -13.40 -1.41 16.18
N ARG A 247 -14.54 -1.53 16.87
CA ARG A 247 -15.19 -2.83 17.13
C ARG A 247 -15.62 -3.51 15.84
N ILE A 248 -16.19 -2.76 14.90
CA ILE A 248 -16.56 -3.28 13.57
C ILE A 248 -15.32 -3.74 12.82
N ALA A 249 -14.28 -2.91 12.77
CA ALA A 249 -13.04 -3.27 12.11
C ALA A 249 -12.38 -4.51 12.73
N ARG A 250 -12.39 -4.64 14.08
CA ARG A 250 -11.88 -5.84 14.75
C ARG A 250 -12.65 -7.10 14.33
N ARG A 251 -13.99 -7.05 14.29
CA ARG A 251 -14.81 -8.19 13.87
C ARG A 251 -14.53 -8.61 12.42
N GLU A 252 -14.34 -7.66 11.51
CA GLU A 252 -13.97 -7.99 10.13
C GLU A 252 -12.54 -8.56 10.04
N LEU A 253 -11.62 -8.09 10.88
CA LEU A 253 -10.26 -8.61 10.95
C LEU A 253 -10.24 -10.06 11.48
N GLU A 254 -11.02 -10.34 12.53
CA GLU A 254 -11.18 -11.69 13.12
C GLU A 254 -11.69 -12.71 12.08
N ARG A 255 -12.54 -12.30 11.14
CA ARG A 255 -13.06 -13.18 10.08
C ARG A 255 -12.02 -13.62 9.04
N VAL A 256 -10.92 -12.90 8.92
CA VAL A 256 -9.87 -13.17 7.92
C VAL A 256 -8.70 -13.95 8.52
N ILE A 257 -8.53 -13.92 9.85
CA ILE A 257 -7.43 -14.64 10.51
C ILE A 257 -7.84 -16.12 10.70
N PRO A 258 -7.07 -17.09 10.16
CA PRO A 258 -7.29 -18.51 10.42
C PRO A 258 -7.15 -18.81 11.92
N VAL A 259 -7.97 -19.73 12.43
CA VAL A 259 -8.06 -20.03 13.89
C VAL A 259 -6.72 -20.51 14.44
N GLU A 260 -6.00 -21.29 13.64
CA GLU A 260 -4.70 -21.88 13.93
C GLU A 260 -3.52 -20.90 13.85
N ASN A 261 -3.73 -19.68 13.33
CA ASN A 261 -2.65 -18.71 13.16
C ASN A 261 -2.44 -17.88 14.44
N GLU A 262 -1.93 -18.53 15.48
CA GLU A 262 -1.69 -17.93 16.80
C GLU A 262 -0.82 -16.68 16.72
N LEU A 263 0.21 -16.67 15.87
CA LEU A 263 1.08 -15.52 15.68
C LEU A 263 0.33 -14.30 15.15
N ALA A 264 -0.59 -14.47 14.19
CA ALA A 264 -1.39 -13.38 13.65
C ALA A 264 -2.36 -12.84 14.71
N ARG A 265 -3.03 -13.74 15.45
CA ARG A 265 -3.94 -13.36 16.55
C ARG A 265 -3.20 -12.58 17.64
N GLN A 266 -2.07 -13.11 18.09
CA GLN A 266 -1.22 -12.46 19.08
C GLN A 266 -0.76 -11.08 18.61
N THR A 267 -0.31 -10.97 17.36
CA THR A 267 0.26 -9.71 16.83
C THR A 267 -0.83 -8.66 16.55
N TRP A 268 -1.99 -9.05 16.05
CA TRP A 268 -3.01 -8.13 15.53
C TRP A 268 -4.13 -7.86 16.53
N LEU A 269 -4.50 -8.84 17.35
CA LEU A 269 -5.69 -8.78 18.20
C LEU A 269 -5.40 -8.77 19.69
N ASP A 270 -4.43 -9.57 20.14
CA ASP A 270 -4.29 -9.91 21.57
C ASP A 270 -3.13 -9.17 22.26
N SER A 271 -2.20 -8.59 21.49
CA SER A 271 -1.20 -7.68 22.03
C SER A 271 -1.82 -6.31 22.36
N PRO A 272 -1.60 -5.76 23.57
CA PRO A 272 -2.10 -4.44 23.96
C PRO A 272 -1.40 -3.29 23.22
N VAL A 273 -0.25 -3.57 22.61
CA VAL A 273 0.53 -2.59 21.87
C VAL A 273 0.88 -3.10 20.48
N CYS A 274 1.08 -2.16 19.55
CA CYS A 274 1.59 -2.45 18.22
C CYS A 274 2.63 -1.41 17.79
N THR A 275 3.32 -1.67 16.69
CA THR A 275 4.35 -0.78 16.15
C THR A 275 3.75 0.19 15.13
N SER A 276 4.20 1.44 15.16
CA SER A 276 3.84 2.47 14.19
C SER A 276 5.08 3.22 13.72
N ARG A 277 5.04 3.74 12.50
CA ARG A 277 6.13 4.58 11.97
C ARG A 277 6.18 5.90 12.73
N ALA A 278 7.34 6.22 13.29
CA ALA A 278 7.58 7.44 14.04
C ALA A 278 7.93 8.60 13.08
N HIS A 279 6.93 9.09 12.33
CA HIS A 279 7.15 10.09 11.28
C HIS A 279 7.81 11.39 11.78
N LEU A 280 7.45 11.86 12.97
CA LEU A 280 8.07 13.03 13.58
C LEU A 280 9.54 12.77 13.95
N SER A 281 9.84 11.63 14.56
CA SER A 281 11.22 11.25 14.89
C SER A 281 12.09 11.14 13.63
N MET A 282 11.54 10.58 12.54
CA MET A 282 12.23 10.54 11.24
C MET A 282 12.49 11.93 10.65
N GLN A 283 11.68 12.95 10.99
CA GLN A 283 11.96 14.33 10.58
C GLN A 283 13.08 14.97 11.39
N LEU A 284 13.11 14.70 12.69
CA LEU A 284 14.06 15.27 13.64
C LEU A 284 15.44 14.62 13.52
N PHE A 285 15.48 13.30 13.39
CA PHE A 285 16.72 12.51 13.45
C PHE A 285 17.11 11.90 12.09
N GLY A 286 16.29 12.07 11.06
CA GLY A 286 16.53 11.49 9.74
C GLY A 286 16.16 10.01 9.62
N VAL A 287 16.47 9.43 8.47
CA VAL A 287 16.24 8.01 8.13
C VAL A 287 17.57 7.42 7.66
N GLU A 288 18.39 6.94 8.59
CA GLU A 288 19.75 6.51 8.26
C GLU A 288 19.79 5.12 7.59
N ARG A 289 18.90 4.17 7.98
CA ARG A 289 18.86 2.80 7.40
C ARG A 289 17.48 2.15 7.39
N GLU A 290 16.72 2.23 8.48
CA GLU A 290 15.32 1.77 8.55
C GLU A 290 14.39 2.89 9.01
N CYS A 291 13.11 2.78 8.67
CA CYS A 291 12.09 3.67 9.22
C CYS A 291 12.08 3.53 10.73
N GLN A 292 12.23 4.63 11.45
CA GLN A 292 12.07 4.62 12.91
C GLN A 292 10.63 4.24 13.24
N VAL A 293 10.49 3.35 14.22
CA VAL A 293 9.20 2.90 14.74
C VAL A 293 9.06 3.28 16.20
N THR A 294 7.83 3.39 16.65
CA THR A 294 7.46 3.58 18.05
C THR A 294 6.36 2.60 18.42
N THR A 295 6.23 2.31 19.70
CA THR A 295 5.14 1.53 20.25
C THR A 295 3.93 2.42 20.49
N ILE A 296 2.74 1.97 20.10
CA ILE A 296 1.46 2.65 20.32
C ILE A 296 0.42 1.67 20.89
N PRO A 297 -0.68 2.14 21.51
CA PRO A 297 -1.77 1.28 21.91
C PRO A 297 -2.42 0.58 20.70
N ASN A 298 -2.60 -0.73 20.81
CA ASN A 298 -3.32 -1.50 19.80
C ASN A 298 -4.83 -1.25 19.96
N ARG A 299 -5.42 -0.56 18.98
CA ARG A 299 -6.84 -0.20 19.03
C ARG A 299 -7.75 -1.40 18.77
N PHE A 300 -7.29 -2.40 18.03
CA PHE A 300 -8.02 -3.66 17.90
C PHE A 300 -8.09 -4.39 19.24
N TYR A 301 -7.02 -4.40 20.04
CA TYR A 301 -7.06 -4.96 21.40
C TYR A 301 -7.99 -4.17 22.33
N HIS A 302 -7.78 -2.86 22.45
CA HIS A 302 -8.52 -2.09 23.45
C HIS A 302 -10.01 -1.93 23.14
N CYS A 303 -10.45 -2.04 21.88
CA CYS A 303 -11.88 -1.89 21.56
C CYS A 303 -12.76 -3.05 22.04
N SER A 304 -12.17 -4.20 22.40
CA SER A 304 -12.91 -5.34 22.99
C SER A 304 -13.04 -5.27 24.51
N GLN A 305 -12.40 -4.30 25.17
CA GLN A 305 -12.42 -4.13 26.63
C GLN A 305 -13.51 -3.15 27.11
N TYR A 306 -14.18 -2.48 26.18
CA TYR A 306 -15.28 -1.54 26.41
C TYR A 306 -16.49 -2.01 25.63
#